data_AF-A0A915DP63-F1
#
_entry.id   AF-A0A915DP63-F1
#
_cell.length_a   1.000
_cell.length_b   1.000
_cell.length_c   1.000
_cell.angle_alpha   90.00
_cell.angle_beta   90.00
_cell.angle_gamma   90.00
#
_symmetry.space_group_name_H-M   'P 1'
#
loop_
_entity.id
_entity.type
_entity.pdbx_description
1 polymer ?
#
loop_
_entity_poly.entity_id
_entity_poly.type
_entity_poly.pdbx_seq_one_letter_code
_entity_poly.pdbx_strand_id
1 'polypeptide(L)'
;MLVDIDHLYQAVAAFNSQDPQASSSAAQWLGEFQKSVYAWSLADQVIAQARSYEATVFAAQTIRQKILFDFRELPADSYESLRESIMNHLSTLVQR
;
A
#
# COMPACT_ATOMS: atom_id res chain seq x y z
N MET A 1 -2.91 4.38 -17.43
CA MET A 1 -2.79 3.04 -16.82
C MET A 1 -3.68 3.06 -15.60
N LEU A 2 -4.81 2.36 -15.61
CA LEU A 2 -5.71 2.31 -14.46
C LEU A 2 -5.03 1.42 -13.42
N VAL A 3 -4.46 2.04 -12.39
CA VAL A 3 -3.93 1.32 -11.23
C VAL A 3 -5.11 1.08 -10.30
N ASP A 4 -5.49 -0.19 -10.13
CA ASP A 4 -6.52 -0.61 -9.18
C ASP A 4 -5.93 -1.51 -8.10
N ILE A 5 -6.77 -1.87 -7.13
CA ILE A 5 -6.37 -2.67 -5.98
C ILE A 5 -5.97 -4.10 -6.37
N ASP A 6 -6.59 -4.67 -7.40
CA ASP A 6 -6.31 -6.05 -7.82
C ASP A 6 -4.95 -6.15 -8.51
N HIS A 7 -4.55 -5.13 -9.29
CA HIS A 7 -3.20 -5.03 -9.83
C HIS A 7 -2.14 -4.96 -8.72
N LEU A 8 -2.42 -4.24 -7.62
CA LEU A 8 -1.50 -4.17 -6.49
C LEU A 8 -1.35 -5.55 -5.81
N TYR A 9 -2.44 -6.28 -5.59
CA TYR A 9 -2.38 -7.65 -5.07
C TYR A 9 -1.59 -8.58 -6.00
N GLN A 10 -1.82 -8.51 -7.31
CA GLN A 10 -1.09 -9.31 -8.29
C GLN A 10 0.40 -8.99 -8.31
N ALA A 11 0.78 -7.71 -8.25
CA ALA A 11 2.16 -7.29 -8.22
C ALA A 11 2.88 -7.81 -6.95
N VAL A 12 2.24 -7.72 -5.77
CA VAL A 12 2.81 -8.28 -4.53
C VAL A 12 2.94 -9.80 -4.62
N ALA A 13 1.95 -10.50 -5.19
CA ALA A 13 2.03 -11.95 -5.38
C ALA A 13 3.17 -12.34 -6.35
N ALA A 14 3.31 -11.61 -7.47
CA ALA A 14 4.35 -11.82 -8.45
C ALA A 14 5.75 -11.55 -7.88
N PHE A 15 5.90 -10.52 -7.04
CA PHE A 15 7.15 -10.23 -6.33
C PHE A 15 7.63 -11.40 -5.47
N ASN A 16 6.71 -12.11 -4.81
CA ASN A 16 6.99 -13.27 -3.98
C ASN A 16 7.02 -14.62 -4.73
N SER A 17 6.86 -14.61 -6.06
CA SER A 17 6.86 -15.82 -6.87
C SER A 17 8.28 -16.37 -7.09
N GLN A 18 8.39 -17.65 -7.49
CA GLN A 18 9.66 -18.29 -7.82
C GLN A 18 10.18 -17.93 -9.23
N ASP A 19 9.41 -17.19 -10.03
CA ASP A 19 9.81 -16.73 -11.36
C ASP A 19 10.65 -15.44 -11.22
N PRO A 20 11.96 -15.47 -11.53
CA PRO A 20 12.83 -14.30 -11.38
C PRO A 20 12.42 -13.12 -12.26
N GLN A 21 11.87 -13.39 -13.46
CA GLN A 21 11.45 -12.33 -14.37
C GLN A 21 10.17 -11.65 -13.87
N ALA A 22 9.20 -12.43 -13.38
CA ALA A 22 7.99 -11.90 -12.76
C ALA A 22 8.33 -11.11 -11.48
N SER A 23 9.20 -11.66 -10.62
CA SER A 23 9.62 -10.99 -9.38
C SER A 23 10.34 -9.67 -9.64
N SER A 24 11.28 -9.64 -10.60
CA SER A 24 12.01 -8.42 -10.96
C SER A 24 11.09 -7.35 -11.56
N SER A 25 10.19 -7.74 -12.47
CA SER A 25 9.22 -6.80 -13.08
C SER A 25 8.27 -6.23 -12.02
N ALA A 26 7.81 -7.07 -11.09
CA ALA A 26 6.97 -6.65 -9.98
C ALA A 26 7.71 -5.72 -9.03
N ALA A 27 8.97 -5.99 -8.70
CA ALA A 27 9.78 -5.11 -7.85
C ALA A 27 9.92 -3.70 -8.45
N GLN A 28 10.17 -3.62 -9.76
CA GLN A 28 10.23 -2.34 -10.47
C GLN A 28 8.89 -1.60 -10.40
N TRP A 29 7.79 -2.29 -10.70
CA TRP A 29 6.46 -1.69 -10.66
C TRP A 29 6.07 -1.22 -9.25
N LEU A 30 6.32 -2.04 -8.23
CA LEU A 30 6.04 -1.71 -6.83
C LEU A 30 6.86 -0.50 -6.35
N GLY A 31 8.12 -0.38 -6.80
CA GLY A 31 8.95 0.78 -6.52
C GLY A 31 8.41 2.07 -7.12
N GLU A 32 7.88 2.02 -8.36
CA GLU A 32 7.24 3.18 -8.99
C GLU A 32 5.87 3.48 -8.36
N PHE A 33 5.11 2.44 -7.96
CA PHE A 33 3.87 2.59 -7.21
C PHE A 33 4.10 3.37 -5.91
N GLN A 34 5.10 3.02 -5.10
CA GLN A 34 5.37 3.67 -3.82
C GLN A 34 5.65 5.18 -3.94
N LYS A 35 6.29 5.60 -5.04
CA LYS A 35 6.56 7.02 -5.33
C LYS A 35 5.33 7.78 -5.81
N SER A 36 4.27 7.09 -6.17
CA SER A 36 3.06 7.70 -6.70
C SER A 36 2.16 8.27 -5.59
N VAL A 37 1.43 9.34 -5.91
CA VAL A 37 0.36 9.86 -5.05
C VAL A 37 -0.78 8.85 -4.86
N TYR A 38 -0.99 7.94 -5.82
CA TYR A 38 -2.01 6.89 -5.71
C TYR A 38 -1.71 5.87 -4.62
N ALA A 39 -0.44 5.76 -4.19
CA ALA A 39 -0.07 4.82 -3.14
C ALA A 39 -0.74 5.13 -1.79
N TRP A 40 -1.12 6.38 -1.52
CA TRP A 40 -1.89 6.73 -0.34
C TRP A 40 -3.23 6.00 -0.28
N SER A 41 -4.05 6.14 -1.33
CA SER A 41 -5.41 5.60 -1.32
C SER A 41 -5.47 4.09 -1.56
N LEU A 42 -4.58 3.54 -2.38
CA LEU A 42 -4.58 2.11 -2.68
C LEU A 42 -3.98 1.28 -1.55
N ALA A 43 -2.91 1.76 -0.89
CA ALA A 43 -2.39 1.07 0.27
C ALA A 43 -3.40 1.07 1.44
N ASP A 44 -4.10 2.19 1.65
CA ASP A 44 -5.19 2.29 2.63
C ASP A 44 -6.27 1.22 2.39
N GLN A 45 -6.76 1.10 1.15
CA GLN A 45 -7.73 0.08 0.78
C GLN A 45 -7.22 -1.35 0.96
N VAL A 46 -5.95 -1.62 0.64
CA VAL A 46 -5.36 -2.95 0.84
C VAL A 46 -5.31 -3.32 2.31
N ILE A 47 -4.96 -2.38 3.20
CA ILE A 47 -4.95 -2.62 4.65
C ILE A 47 -6.37 -2.85 5.16
N ALA A 48 -7.34 -2.03 4.71
CA ALA A 48 -8.74 -2.18 5.11
C ALA A 48 -9.33 -3.54 4.73
N GLN A 49 -9.03 -4.02 3.51
CA GLN A 49 -9.53 -5.32 3.04
C GLN A 49 -8.73 -6.50 3.58
N ALA A 50 -7.42 -6.32 3.81
CA ALA A 50 -6.51 -7.31 4.38
C ALA A 50 -6.66 -8.72 3.77
N ARG A 51 -6.80 -8.81 2.44
CA ARG A 51 -7.01 -10.09 1.71
C ARG A 51 -5.79 -11.01 1.69
N SER A 52 -4.58 -10.43 1.78
CA SER A 52 -3.30 -11.15 1.84
C SER A 52 -2.43 -10.49 2.88
N TYR A 53 -1.71 -11.30 3.67
CA TYR A 53 -0.79 -10.81 4.68
C TYR A 53 0.36 -10.02 4.06
N GLU A 54 0.97 -10.55 3.00
CA GLU A 54 2.09 -9.94 2.28
C GLU A 54 1.72 -8.58 1.71
N ALA A 55 0.54 -8.49 1.08
CA ALA A 55 0.03 -7.24 0.54
C ALA A 55 -0.31 -6.23 1.64
N THR A 56 -0.86 -6.70 2.77
CA THR A 56 -1.14 -5.84 3.94
C THR A 56 0.13 -5.26 4.53
N VAL A 57 1.18 -6.07 4.68
CA VAL A 57 2.50 -5.62 5.17
C VAL A 57 3.12 -4.62 4.19
N PHE A 58 3.09 -4.93 2.89
CA PHE A 58 3.58 -4.02 1.85
C PHE A 58 2.86 -2.66 1.90
N ALA A 59 1.53 -2.68 2.00
CA ALA A 59 0.72 -1.48 2.07
C ALA A 59 0.97 -0.67 3.35
N ALA A 60 1.05 -1.32 4.51
CA ALA A 60 1.37 -0.66 5.78
C ALA A 60 2.76 -0.02 5.77
N GLN A 61 3.76 -0.72 5.23
CA GLN A 61 5.10 -0.17 5.05
C GLN A 61 5.09 1.03 4.10
N THR A 62 4.31 0.95 3.02
CA THR A 62 4.15 2.06 2.05
C THR A 62 3.54 3.29 2.72
N ILE A 63 2.43 3.15 3.46
CA ILE A 63 1.82 4.26 4.22
C ILE A 63 2.82 4.86 5.21
N ARG A 64 3.55 4.03 5.97
CA ARG A 64 4.57 4.52 6.90
C ARG A 64 5.65 5.34 6.19
N GLN A 65 6.16 4.87 5.05
CA GLN A 65 7.17 5.57 4.27
C GLN A 65 6.62 6.92 3.77
N LYS A 66 5.42 6.93 3.19
CA LYS A 66 4.82 8.17 2.69
C LYS A 66 4.53 9.18 3.80
N ILE A 67 4.15 8.75 5.00
CA ILE A 67 4.01 9.65 6.17
C ILE A 67 5.35 10.27 6.56
N LEU A 68 6.44 9.49 6.53
CA LEU A 68 7.75 9.98 6.95
C LEU A 68 8.41 10.91 5.92
N PHE A 69 8.20 10.65 4.62
CA PHE A 69 8.97 11.31 3.56
C PHE A 69 8.13 12.15 2.60
N ASP A 70 6.87 11.78 2.37
CA ASP A 70 6.02 12.35 1.31
C ASP A 70 4.75 13.03 1.85
N PHE A 71 4.69 13.33 3.15
CA PHE A 71 3.47 13.85 3.78
C PHE A 71 2.92 15.13 3.11
N ARG A 72 3.80 15.91 2.48
CA ARG A 72 3.45 17.15 1.77
C ARG A 72 2.63 16.91 0.49
N GLU A 73 2.57 15.68 -0.02
CA GLU A 73 1.69 15.32 -1.14
C GLU A 73 0.22 15.38 -0.76
N LEU A 74 -0.10 15.25 0.53
CA LEU A 74 -1.48 15.26 1.01
C LEU A 74 -1.98 16.69 1.23
N PRO A 75 -3.20 17.01 0.78
CA PRO A 75 -3.84 18.26 1.16
C PRO A 75 -4.25 18.24 2.64
N ALA A 76 -4.27 19.42 3.27
CA ALA A 76 -4.47 19.55 4.71
C ALA A 76 -5.83 19.05 5.21
N ASP A 77 -6.85 19.04 4.34
CA ASP A 77 -8.17 18.49 4.60
C ASP A 77 -8.17 16.95 4.72
N SER A 78 -7.14 16.28 4.23
CA SER A 78 -7.03 14.82 4.26
C SER A 78 -6.32 14.29 5.51
N TYR A 79 -5.75 15.17 6.35
CA TYR A 79 -4.96 14.77 7.52
C TYR A 79 -5.80 14.08 8.59
N GLU A 80 -7.01 14.57 8.85
CA GLU A 80 -7.93 13.97 9.82
C GLU A 80 -8.36 12.58 9.37
N SER A 81 -8.82 12.45 8.12
CA SER A 81 -9.20 11.17 7.52
C SER A 81 -8.07 10.14 7.53
N LEU A 82 -6.82 10.56 7.24
CA LEU A 82 -5.66 9.67 7.31
C LEU A 82 -5.44 9.16 8.74
N ARG A 83 -5.50 10.05 9.73
CA ARG A 83 -5.34 9.68 11.14
C ARG A 83 -6.41 8.68 11.56
N GLU A 84 -7.68 8.95 11.24
CA GLU A 84 -8.79 8.04 11.54
C GLU A 84 -8.59 6.67 10.90
N SER A 85 -8.19 6.64 9.62
CA SER A 85 -7.92 5.38 8.92
C SER A 85 -6.80 4.57 9.58
N ILE A 86 -5.68 5.20 9.93
CA ILE A 86 -4.58 4.51 10.63
C ILE A 86 -5.03 3.95 11.98
N MET A 87 -5.79 4.72 12.76
CA MET A 87 -6.30 4.26 14.05
C MET A 87 -7.26 3.07 13.89
N ASN A 88 -8.11 3.09 12.86
CA ASN A 88 -9.01 1.98 12.53
C ASN A 88 -8.25 0.73 12.07
N HIS A 89 -7.17 0.90 11.29
CA HIS A 89 -6.32 -0.21 10.90
C HIS A 89 -5.61 -0.85 12.09
N LEU A 90 -5.05 -0.04 13.00
CA LEU A 90 -4.38 -0.54 14.20
C LEU A 90 -5.36 -1.27 15.13
N SER A 91 -6.56 -0.75 15.33
CA SER A 91 -7.56 -1.41 16.17
C SER A 91 -8.01 -2.75 15.57
N THR A 92 -8.21 -2.80 14.25
CA THR A 92 -8.65 -4.02 13.55
C THR A 92 -7.57 -5.09 13.51
N LEU A 93 -6.31 -4.71 13.27
CA LEU A 93 -5.20 -5.66 13.18
C LEU A 93 -4.78 -6.23 14.53
N VAL A 94 -4.94 -5.48 15.63
CA VAL A 94 -4.67 -5.98 16.99
C VAL A 94 -5.73 -6.98 17.47
N GLN A 95 -6.92 -6.98 16.86
CA GLN A 95 -8.04 -7.85 17.24
C GLN A 95 -8.15 -9.14 16.42
N ARG A 96 -7.29 -9.32 15.41
CA ARG A 96 -7.23 -10.54 14.57
C ARG A 96 -6.10 -11.45 15.02
#